data_AF-A0A3D8PS12-F1
#
_entry.id   AF-A0A3D8PS12-F1
#
_cell.length_a   1.000
_cell.length_b   1.000
_cell.length_c   1.000
_cell.angle_alpha   90.00
_cell.angle_beta   90.00
_cell.angle_gamma   90.00
#
_symmetry.space_group_name_H-M   'P 1'
#
loop_
_entity.id
_entity.type
_entity.pdbx_description
1 polymer ?
#
loop_
_entity_poly.entity_id
_entity_poly.type
_entity_poly.pdbx_seq_one_letter_code
_entity_poly.pdbx_strand_id
1 'polypeptide(L)'
;MKAMLGFIRDLLFIIVASIALFAYAMFQGGFVSWFLFYGFLPILLYHFCLLLYPIKNWKATRRLNHSVIHAGDEVGVTIELERSIPFPLFYCIVEELLPVTINRMDTRHEKYHSMEQPKQYYDRKVKRVIFPLFNRKFELSYKLSQVPRGEHRLTGIQVQTGDIFGFVKKKFVFPIVDQLTAYPNERPLRIIESVSSFEHGSITSSAQNLKNTNVATGVREYAPGDRFSWIDWKQTARKNAVMTKEFEQEKNTNMLVILDTCNYQGMNTLAFEATIELTLSLMETIRKQATQVGLVSIGQNINRFPNYDTTTSNVIKRHLTRLEPTGVRPFSLILKEEMRELTSGEIVILITTHLDDFFKQTVQQMCQRMNQVAVIFIQSSALIKEREQQIIKQLEFSSVSIQVLTEQQLVQNPIEVSFR
;
A
#
# COMPACT_ATOMS: atom_id res chain seq x y z
N MET A 1 -21.93 -24.82 -22.81
CA MET A 1 -23.22 -24.80 -23.54
C MET A 1 -23.40 -23.57 -24.44
N LYS A 2 -23.37 -22.32 -23.92
CA LYS A 2 -23.60 -21.09 -24.73
C LYS A 2 -22.60 -20.88 -25.89
N ALA A 3 -21.30 -21.13 -25.69
CA ALA A 3 -20.29 -20.97 -26.75
C ALA A 3 -20.44 -21.99 -27.89
N MET A 4 -20.86 -23.23 -27.56
CA MET A 4 -21.12 -24.29 -28.53
C MET A 4 -22.38 -24.00 -29.35
N LEU A 5 -23.43 -23.48 -28.71
CA LEU A 5 -24.65 -23.07 -29.37
C LEU A 5 -24.42 -21.89 -30.35
N GLY A 6 -23.61 -20.91 -29.95
CA GLY A 6 -23.20 -19.80 -30.81
C GLY A 6 -22.43 -20.29 -32.05
N PHE A 7 -21.44 -21.18 -31.85
CA PHE A 7 -20.70 -21.78 -32.94
C PHE A 7 -21.59 -22.53 -33.94
N ILE A 8 -22.52 -23.37 -33.47
CA ILE A 8 -23.44 -24.13 -34.33
C ILE A 8 -24.37 -23.19 -35.10
N ARG A 9 -24.90 -22.17 -34.45
CA ARG A 9 -25.75 -21.15 -35.09
C ARG A 9 -25.00 -20.44 -36.22
N ASP A 10 -23.79 -19.97 -35.93
CA ASP A 10 -22.98 -19.21 -36.90
C ASP A 10 -22.56 -20.11 -38.07
N LEU A 11 -22.22 -21.37 -37.80
CA LEU A 11 -21.92 -22.37 -38.83
C LEU A 11 -23.15 -22.66 -39.71
N LEU A 12 -24.33 -22.86 -39.11
CA LEU A 12 -25.57 -23.11 -39.83
C LEU A 12 -25.98 -21.91 -40.68
N PHE A 13 -25.81 -20.68 -40.16
CA PHE A 13 -26.02 -19.46 -40.92
C PHE A 13 -25.14 -19.41 -42.17
N ILE A 14 -23.84 -19.70 -42.04
CA ILE A 14 -22.90 -19.71 -43.18
C ILE A 14 -23.34 -20.77 -44.22
N ILE A 15 -23.70 -21.98 -43.77
CA ILE A 15 -24.13 -23.07 -44.68
C ILE A 15 -25.43 -22.70 -45.40
N VAL A 16 -26.46 -22.25 -44.67
CA VAL A 16 -27.75 -21.88 -45.25
C VAL A 16 -27.61 -20.70 -46.21
N ALA A 17 -26.86 -19.67 -45.84
CA ALA A 17 -26.59 -18.53 -46.73
C ALA A 17 -25.85 -18.96 -48.00
N SER A 18 -24.86 -19.85 -47.88
CA SER A 18 -24.12 -20.39 -49.02
C SER A 18 -25.03 -21.18 -49.96
N ILE A 19 -25.87 -22.07 -49.41
CA ILE A 19 -26.82 -22.89 -50.19
C ILE A 19 -27.87 -22.00 -50.86
N ALA A 20 -28.42 -21.01 -50.16
CA ALA A 20 -29.43 -20.10 -50.70
C ALA A 20 -28.89 -19.25 -51.85
N LEU A 21 -27.68 -18.68 -51.70
CA LEU A 21 -27.04 -17.91 -52.77
C LEU A 21 -26.66 -18.79 -53.96
N PHE A 22 -26.17 -20.02 -53.71
CA PHE A 22 -25.87 -20.98 -54.78
C PHE A 22 -27.13 -21.40 -55.53
N ALA A 23 -28.21 -21.74 -54.81
CA ALA A 23 -29.49 -22.09 -55.41
C ALA A 23 -30.05 -20.93 -56.25
N TYR A 24 -30.02 -19.70 -55.72
CA TYR A 24 -30.43 -18.51 -56.46
C TYR A 24 -29.63 -18.32 -57.76
N ALA A 25 -28.30 -18.45 -57.70
CA ALA A 25 -27.43 -18.36 -58.87
C ALA A 25 -27.72 -19.46 -59.90
N MET A 26 -27.99 -20.68 -59.44
CA MET A 26 -28.25 -21.83 -60.31
C MET A 26 -29.63 -21.78 -60.96
N PHE A 27 -30.69 -21.45 -60.23
CA PHE A 27 -32.06 -21.47 -60.75
C PHE A 27 -32.42 -20.24 -61.59
N GLN A 28 -31.98 -19.03 -61.20
CA GLN A 28 -32.25 -17.83 -61.99
C GLN A 28 -31.29 -17.70 -63.17
N GLY A 29 -30.03 -18.13 -62.99
CA GLY A 29 -28.98 -17.94 -63.98
C GLY A 29 -28.64 -16.47 -64.24
N GLY A 30 -27.84 -16.22 -65.27
CA GLY A 30 -27.45 -14.88 -65.72
C GLY A 30 -26.30 -14.25 -64.93
N PHE A 31 -25.75 -13.15 -65.48
CA PHE A 31 -24.56 -12.49 -64.93
C PHE A 31 -24.75 -11.98 -63.50
N VAL A 32 -25.91 -11.35 -63.20
CA VAL A 32 -26.17 -10.71 -61.90
C VAL A 32 -26.19 -11.73 -60.76
N SER A 33 -26.82 -12.88 -60.97
CA SER A 33 -26.97 -13.92 -59.94
C SER A 33 -25.63 -14.58 -59.61
N TRP A 34 -24.81 -14.87 -60.63
CA TRP A 34 -23.44 -15.37 -60.44
C TRP A 34 -22.51 -14.32 -59.83
N PHE A 35 -22.63 -13.05 -60.24
CA PHE A 35 -21.88 -11.95 -59.64
C PHE A 35 -22.16 -11.83 -58.13
N LEU A 36 -23.42 -11.93 -57.72
CA LEU A 36 -23.81 -11.92 -56.31
C LEU A 36 -23.17 -13.08 -55.54
N PHE A 37 -23.28 -14.31 -56.06
CA PHE A 37 -22.69 -15.48 -55.43
C PHE A 37 -21.17 -15.34 -55.26
N TYR A 38 -20.45 -14.99 -56.34
CA TYR A 38 -19.00 -14.82 -56.28
C TYR A 38 -18.56 -13.60 -55.46
N GLY A 39 -19.39 -12.55 -55.36
CA GLY A 39 -19.13 -11.40 -54.50
C GLY A 39 -19.21 -11.74 -53.01
N PHE A 40 -20.17 -12.58 -52.61
CA PHE A 40 -20.33 -13.02 -51.21
C PHE A 40 -19.45 -14.21 -50.83
N LEU A 41 -18.98 -15.01 -51.81
CA LEU A 41 -18.17 -16.20 -51.56
C LEU A 41 -16.91 -15.91 -50.73
N PRO A 42 -16.07 -14.89 -51.02
CA PRO A 42 -14.92 -14.54 -50.18
C PRO A 42 -15.30 -14.16 -48.75
N ILE A 43 -16.44 -13.48 -48.57
CA ILE A 43 -16.95 -13.11 -47.26
C ILE A 43 -17.33 -14.37 -46.49
N LEU A 44 -18.10 -15.28 -47.09
CA LEU A 44 -18.52 -16.54 -46.45
C LEU A 44 -17.32 -17.43 -46.12
N LEU A 45 -16.34 -17.54 -47.03
CA LEU A 45 -15.09 -18.26 -46.79
C LEU A 45 -14.29 -17.64 -45.63
N TYR A 46 -14.20 -16.31 -45.56
CA TYR A 46 -13.56 -15.62 -44.44
C TYR A 46 -14.24 -15.96 -43.10
N HIS A 47 -15.57 -15.90 -43.05
CA HIS A 47 -16.33 -16.23 -41.84
C HIS A 47 -16.10 -17.68 -41.41
N PHE A 48 -16.11 -18.62 -42.36
CA PHE A 48 -15.84 -20.02 -42.10
C PHE A 48 -14.43 -20.23 -41.53
N CYS A 49 -13.41 -19.62 -42.14
CA CYS A 49 -12.04 -19.67 -41.64
C CYS A 49 -11.89 -19.04 -40.25
N LEU A 50 -12.54 -17.90 -40.00
CA LEU A 50 -12.55 -17.24 -38.68
C LEU A 50 -13.22 -18.11 -37.62
N LEU A 51 -14.31 -18.80 -37.97
CA LEU A 51 -15.03 -19.72 -37.09
C LEU A 51 -14.18 -20.93 -36.70
N LEU A 52 -13.28 -21.40 -37.57
CA LEU A 52 -12.29 -22.45 -37.24
C LEU A 52 -11.00 -21.93 -36.60
N TYR A 53 -10.77 -20.61 -36.62
CA TYR A 53 -9.51 -20.02 -36.17
C TYR A 53 -9.22 -20.26 -34.67
N PRO A 54 -8.06 -20.84 -34.29
CA PRO A 54 -7.78 -21.27 -32.92
C PRO A 54 -7.18 -20.15 -32.06
N ILE A 55 -8.00 -19.20 -31.60
CA ILE A 55 -7.57 -18.12 -30.70
C ILE A 55 -6.91 -18.63 -29.40
N LYS A 56 -7.27 -19.83 -28.95
CA LYS A 56 -6.75 -20.45 -27.72
C LYS A 56 -5.26 -20.79 -27.78
N ASN A 57 -4.72 -20.95 -29.00
CA ASN A 57 -3.34 -21.39 -29.20
C ASN A 57 -2.34 -20.23 -29.25
N TRP A 58 -2.81 -18.98 -29.08
CA TRP A 58 -1.92 -17.84 -29.00
C TRP A 58 -1.10 -17.90 -27.72
N LYS A 59 0.09 -17.31 -27.79
CA LYS A 59 0.90 -17.03 -26.62
C LYS A 59 0.67 -15.59 -26.22
N ALA A 60 0.37 -15.38 -24.96
CA ALA A 60 0.20 -14.07 -24.36
C ALA A 60 1.19 -13.96 -23.21
N THR A 61 1.95 -12.87 -23.17
CA THR A 61 2.89 -12.57 -22.09
C THR A 61 2.64 -11.15 -21.62
N ARG A 62 2.83 -10.93 -20.31
CA ARG A 62 2.76 -9.61 -19.70
C ARG A 62 4.12 -9.29 -19.11
N ARG A 63 4.58 -8.06 -19.32
CA ARG A 63 5.80 -7.51 -18.72
C ARG A 63 5.44 -6.26 -17.96
N LEU A 64 5.85 -6.21 -16.69
CA LEU A 64 5.75 -5.03 -15.84
C LEU A 64 7.11 -4.35 -15.84
N ASN A 65 7.16 -3.03 -15.99
CA ASN A 65 8.42 -2.29 -15.87
C ASN A 65 9.04 -2.49 -14.47
N HIS A 66 8.19 -2.46 -13.43
CA HIS A 66 8.55 -2.73 -12.05
C HIS A 66 7.45 -3.57 -11.39
N SER A 67 7.84 -4.60 -10.63
CA SER A 67 6.91 -5.45 -9.86
C SER A 67 6.70 -4.94 -8.42
N VAL A 68 7.61 -4.08 -7.95
CA VAL A 68 7.54 -3.43 -6.63
C VAL A 68 7.65 -1.93 -6.85
N ILE A 69 6.66 -1.19 -6.36
CA ILE A 69 6.51 0.27 -6.47
C ILE A 69 6.05 0.85 -5.14
N HIS A 70 5.93 2.17 -5.04
CA HIS A 70 5.25 2.83 -3.93
C HIS A 70 3.81 3.18 -4.31
N ALA A 71 2.96 3.29 -3.28
CA ALA A 71 1.59 3.72 -3.45
C ALA A 71 1.54 5.12 -4.11
N GLY A 72 0.68 5.25 -5.12
CA GLY A 72 0.54 6.43 -5.95
C GLY A 72 1.46 6.49 -7.16
N ASP A 73 2.42 5.56 -7.31
CA ASP A 73 3.26 5.49 -8.51
C ASP A 73 2.48 5.07 -9.75
N GLU A 74 3.11 5.30 -10.91
CA GLU A 74 2.70 4.73 -12.18
C GLU A 74 3.54 3.50 -12.55
N VAL A 75 2.89 2.47 -13.09
CA VAL A 75 3.57 1.30 -13.65
C VAL A 75 3.23 1.14 -15.13
N GLY A 76 4.27 1.05 -15.95
CA GLY A 76 4.14 0.65 -17.35
C GLY A 76 3.93 -0.85 -17.45
N VAL A 77 2.90 -1.25 -18.19
CA VAL A 77 2.59 -2.64 -18.49
C VAL A 77 2.61 -2.83 -20.01
N THR A 78 3.38 -3.82 -20.46
CA THR A 78 3.43 -4.23 -21.86
C THR A 78 2.88 -5.64 -22.00
N ILE A 79 1.90 -5.78 -22.87
CA ILE A 79 1.29 -7.05 -23.27
C ILE A 79 1.84 -7.42 -24.64
N GLU A 80 2.47 -8.57 -24.74
CA GLU A 80 2.93 -9.13 -26.02
C GLU A 80 2.02 -10.30 -26.38
N LEU A 81 1.55 -10.32 -27.63
CA LEU A 81 0.66 -11.36 -28.14
C LEU A 81 1.27 -11.95 -29.41
N GLU A 82 1.41 -13.27 -29.42
CA GLU A 82 1.95 -14.05 -30.54
C GLU A 82 0.92 -15.09 -31.01
N ARG A 83 0.57 -15.02 -32.29
CA ARG A 83 -0.39 -15.90 -32.93
C ARG A 83 0.31 -17.09 -33.57
N SER A 84 -0.29 -18.27 -33.46
CA SER A 84 0.23 -19.47 -34.13
C SER A 84 0.09 -19.39 -35.66
N ILE A 85 -1.01 -18.80 -36.15
CA ILE A 85 -1.34 -18.71 -37.58
C ILE A 85 -1.63 -17.23 -37.93
N PRO A 86 -0.98 -16.67 -38.97
CA PRO A 86 -1.30 -15.34 -39.49
C PRO A 86 -2.62 -15.43 -40.25
N PHE A 87 -3.67 -14.82 -39.71
CA PHE A 87 -5.00 -14.76 -40.32
C PHE A 87 -5.46 -13.30 -40.26
N PRO A 88 -6.10 -12.75 -41.30
CA PRO A 88 -6.49 -11.35 -41.37
C PRO A 88 -7.59 -11.01 -40.35
N LEU A 89 -7.18 -10.77 -39.12
CA LEU A 89 -8.08 -10.29 -38.07
C LEU A 89 -8.16 -8.78 -38.17
N PHE A 90 -9.34 -8.29 -38.60
CA PHE A 90 -9.60 -6.87 -38.77
C PHE A 90 -9.44 -6.11 -37.46
N TYR A 91 -9.96 -6.67 -36.36
CA TYR A 91 -9.77 -6.08 -35.05
C TYR A 91 -9.48 -7.15 -34.01
N CYS A 92 -8.75 -6.73 -32.98
CA CYS A 92 -8.57 -7.50 -31.76
C CYS A 92 -8.67 -6.53 -30.59
N ILE A 93 -9.52 -6.86 -29.64
CA ILE A 93 -9.76 -6.13 -28.42
C ILE A 93 -9.00 -6.87 -27.32
N VAL A 94 -8.07 -6.17 -26.70
CA VAL A 94 -7.30 -6.67 -25.57
C VAL A 94 -7.77 -5.93 -24.33
N GLU A 95 -8.19 -6.69 -23.32
CA GLU A 95 -8.67 -6.19 -22.05
C GLU A 95 -7.90 -6.85 -20.90
N GLU A 96 -7.32 -6.04 -20.03
CA GLU A 96 -6.64 -6.52 -18.82
C GLU A 96 -7.69 -6.85 -17.75
N LEU A 97 -7.61 -8.03 -17.15
CA LEU A 97 -8.45 -8.39 -16.01
C LEU A 97 -7.84 -7.85 -14.72
N LEU A 98 -8.16 -6.59 -14.42
CA LEU A 98 -7.71 -5.90 -13.21
C LEU A 98 -8.43 -6.44 -11.96
N PRO A 99 -7.70 -6.67 -10.85
CA PRO A 99 -8.29 -7.02 -9.56
C PRO A 99 -9.02 -5.81 -8.95
N VAL A 100 -10.02 -6.10 -8.11
CA VAL A 100 -10.79 -5.07 -7.38
C VAL A 100 -9.90 -4.18 -6.51
N THR A 101 -8.75 -4.68 -6.05
CA THR A 101 -7.81 -3.89 -5.23
C THR A 101 -7.21 -2.71 -5.99
N ILE A 102 -7.07 -2.79 -7.32
CA ILE A 102 -6.55 -1.69 -8.17
C ILE A 102 -7.59 -0.58 -8.40
N ASN A 103 -8.86 -0.83 -8.10
CA ASN A 103 -9.94 0.15 -8.27
C ASN A 103 -9.93 1.26 -7.21
N ARG A 104 -9.13 1.13 -6.15
CA ARG A 104 -8.79 2.27 -5.28
C ARG A 104 -7.73 3.13 -6.00
N MET A 105 -7.78 4.45 -5.87
CA MET A 105 -6.76 5.34 -6.44
C MET A 105 -6.00 6.01 -5.32
N ASP A 106 -4.68 6.09 -5.45
CA ASP A 106 -3.81 6.80 -4.52
C ASP A 106 -3.19 8.02 -5.20
N THR A 107 -3.67 9.20 -4.83
CA THR A 107 -3.14 10.50 -5.27
C THR A 107 -2.11 11.05 -4.28
N ARG A 108 -1.43 10.17 -3.53
CA ARG A 108 -0.47 10.52 -2.48
C ARG A 108 -1.13 11.43 -1.44
N HIS A 109 -0.52 12.55 -1.07
CA HIS A 109 -1.06 13.44 -0.04
C HIS A 109 -2.37 14.12 -0.44
N GLU A 110 -2.65 14.28 -1.74
CA GLU A 110 -3.85 14.99 -2.21
C GLU A 110 -5.13 14.21 -1.88
N LYS A 111 -5.05 12.88 -1.68
CA LYS A 111 -6.22 12.06 -1.33
C LYS A 111 -6.87 12.51 -0.04
N TYR A 112 -6.10 13.08 0.90
CA TYR A 112 -6.61 13.54 2.19
C TYR A 112 -7.53 14.76 2.09
N HIS A 113 -7.55 15.51 0.97
CA HIS A 113 -8.59 16.53 0.75
C HIS A 113 -10.01 15.94 0.73
N SER A 114 -10.14 14.67 0.33
CA SER A 114 -11.42 13.96 0.24
C SER A 114 -11.69 13.08 1.47
N MET A 115 -11.05 13.38 2.61
CA MET A 115 -11.18 12.57 3.83
C MET A 115 -12.59 12.63 4.41
N GLU A 116 -13.31 13.73 4.28
CA GLU A 116 -14.71 13.84 4.74
C GLU A 116 -15.64 12.86 3.98
N GLN A 117 -15.43 12.69 2.68
CA GLN A 117 -16.22 11.82 1.81
C GLN A 117 -15.30 10.99 0.90
N PRO A 118 -14.71 9.91 1.42
CA PRO A 118 -13.72 9.14 0.69
C PRO A 118 -14.39 8.37 -0.45
N LYS A 119 -14.07 8.74 -1.70
CA LYS A 119 -14.47 7.95 -2.86
C LYS A 119 -13.62 6.69 -2.95
N GLN A 120 -14.22 5.57 -2.56
CA GLN A 120 -13.48 4.34 -2.30
C GLN A 120 -13.15 3.52 -3.56
N TYR A 121 -14.00 3.55 -4.59
CA TYR A 121 -13.84 2.70 -5.78
C TYR A 121 -14.06 3.45 -7.10
N TYR A 122 -13.18 3.17 -8.05
CA TYR A 122 -13.22 3.65 -9.44
C TYR A 122 -13.32 2.45 -10.38
N ASP A 123 -14.25 2.48 -11.34
CA ASP A 123 -14.34 1.44 -12.38
C ASP A 123 -13.19 1.59 -13.38
N ARG A 124 -12.05 0.95 -13.09
CA ARG A 124 -10.89 0.96 -13.97
C ARG A 124 -10.99 -0.16 -14.98
N LYS A 125 -11.04 0.21 -16.26
CA LYS A 125 -11.01 -0.74 -17.38
C LYS A 125 -9.88 -0.36 -18.32
N VAL A 126 -8.96 -1.30 -18.54
CA VAL A 126 -7.91 -1.15 -19.54
C VAL A 126 -8.34 -1.99 -20.73
N LYS A 127 -8.90 -1.31 -21.73
CA LYS A 127 -9.36 -1.92 -22.97
C LYS A 127 -8.72 -1.18 -24.15
N ARG A 128 -8.14 -1.95 -25.07
CA ARG A 128 -7.43 -1.43 -26.23
C ARG A 128 -7.83 -2.22 -27.46
N VAL A 129 -7.95 -1.51 -28.58
CA VAL A 129 -8.27 -2.10 -29.87
C VAL A 129 -7.04 -2.00 -30.74
N ILE A 130 -6.73 -3.09 -31.42
CA ILE A 130 -5.61 -3.20 -32.36
C ILE A 130 -6.12 -3.77 -33.67
N PHE A 131 -5.42 -3.44 -34.76
CA PHE A 131 -5.75 -3.86 -36.13
C PHE A 131 -4.59 -4.67 -36.72
N PRO A 132 -4.38 -5.91 -36.24
CA PRO A 132 -3.17 -6.67 -36.52
C PRO A 132 -3.12 -7.26 -37.93
N LEU A 133 -4.26 -7.42 -38.62
CA LEU A 133 -4.32 -8.04 -39.94
C LEU A 133 -3.52 -9.36 -39.95
N PHE A 134 -2.48 -9.46 -40.78
CA PHE A 134 -1.62 -10.64 -40.93
C PHE A 134 -0.45 -10.69 -39.94
N ASN A 135 -0.24 -9.67 -39.12
CA ASN A 135 0.88 -9.61 -38.18
C ASN A 135 0.73 -10.71 -37.12
N ARG A 136 1.76 -11.55 -37.01
CA ARG A 136 1.82 -12.65 -36.03
C ARG A 136 2.10 -12.16 -34.62
N LYS A 137 2.92 -11.11 -34.50
CA LYS A 137 3.35 -10.51 -33.24
C LYS A 137 2.88 -9.06 -33.18
N PHE A 138 2.39 -8.66 -32.03
CA PHE A 138 2.03 -7.29 -31.75
C PHE A 138 2.08 -7.04 -30.25
N GLU A 139 2.36 -5.80 -29.90
CA GLU A 139 2.56 -5.37 -28.53
C GLU A 139 1.63 -4.21 -28.22
N LEU A 140 1.19 -4.18 -26.96
CA LEU A 140 0.35 -3.13 -26.43
C LEU A 140 0.96 -2.67 -25.11
N SER A 141 1.22 -1.37 -25.00
CA SER A 141 1.62 -0.79 -23.72
C SER A 141 0.50 0.09 -23.16
N TYR A 142 0.32 0.04 -21.86
CA TYR A 142 -0.52 0.96 -21.11
C TYR A 142 0.16 1.33 -19.79
N LYS A 143 -0.26 2.45 -19.20
CA LYS A 143 0.17 2.89 -17.88
C LYS A 143 -0.95 2.68 -16.89
N LEU A 144 -0.63 2.06 -15.76
CA LEU A 144 -1.49 1.99 -14.59
C LEU A 144 -1.00 3.05 -13.60
N SER A 145 -1.67 4.19 -13.55
CA SER A 145 -1.34 5.31 -12.66
C SER A 145 -2.02 5.17 -11.29
N GLN A 146 -1.50 5.90 -10.30
CA GLN A 146 -2.12 6.07 -8.97
C GLN A 146 -2.45 4.72 -8.31
N VAL A 147 -1.50 3.79 -8.37
CA VAL A 147 -1.71 2.44 -7.84
C VAL A 147 -1.85 2.51 -6.31
N PRO A 148 -2.93 1.97 -5.73
CA PRO A 148 -3.13 2.00 -4.28
C PRO A 148 -2.12 1.12 -3.56
N ARG A 149 -1.91 1.34 -2.26
CA ARG A 149 -1.11 0.45 -1.41
C ARG A 149 -1.71 -0.97 -1.44
N GLY A 150 -0.85 -1.99 -1.53
CA GLY A 150 -1.27 -3.38 -1.41
C GLY A 150 -0.55 -4.36 -2.32
N GLU A 151 -0.96 -5.62 -2.25
CA GLU A 151 -0.57 -6.66 -3.20
C GLU A 151 -1.68 -6.85 -4.25
N HIS A 152 -1.37 -6.56 -5.51
CA HIS A 152 -2.30 -6.62 -6.63
C HIS A 152 -1.94 -7.78 -7.54
N ARG A 153 -2.86 -8.75 -7.64
CA ARG A 153 -2.71 -9.90 -8.53
C ARG A 153 -3.43 -9.64 -9.85
N LEU A 154 -2.67 -9.46 -10.91
CA LEU A 154 -3.20 -9.33 -12.26
C LEU A 154 -3.42 -10.75 -12.80
N THR A 155 -4.68 -11.14 -13.06
CA THR A 155 -5.07 -12.56 -13.19
C THR A 155 -5.06 -13.09 -14.62
N GLY A 156 -5.18 -12.21 -15.60
CA GLY A 156 -5.14 -12.62 -16.98
C GLY A 156 -5.49 -11.51 -17.96
N ILE A 157 -5.36 -11.87 -19.24
CA ILE A 157 -5.60 -11.00 -20.36
C ILE A 157 -6.75 -11.59 -21.16
N GLN A 158 -7.79 -10.81 -21.35
CA GLN A 158 -8.92 -11.18 -22.18
C GLN A 158 -8.71 -10.64 -23.59
N VAL A 159 -8.78 -11.53 -24.57
CA VAL A 159 -8.69 -11.19 -25.98
C VAL A 159 -10.00 -11.50 -26.66
N GLN A 160 -10.52 -10.54 -27.41
CA GLN A 160 -11.72 -10.69 -28.22
C GLN A 160 -11.45 -10.27 -29.66
N THR A 161 -11.85 -11.09 -30.62
CA THR A 161 -11.77 -10.80 -32.05
C THR A 161 -13.04 -11.25 -32.75
N GLY A 162 -13.27 -10.78 -33.96
CA GLY A 162 -14.45 -11.14 -34.74
C GLY A 162 -14.40 -10.55 -36.15
N ASP A 163 -15.47 -10.80 -36.88
CA ASP A 163 -15.72 -10.21 -38.19
C ASP A 163 -16.29 -8.78 -38.05
N ILE A 164 -16.19 -8.00 -39.12
CA ILE A 164 -16.68 -6.62 -39.17
C ILE A 164 -18.22 -6.51 -39.05
N PHE A 165 -18.96 -7.56 -39.39
CA PHE A 165 -20.43 -7.59 -39.28
C PHE A 165 -20.89 -8.10 -37.90
N GLY A 166 -19.97 -8.64 -37.10
CA GLY A 166 -20.22 -9.11 -35.74
C GLY A 166 -20.97 -10.44 -35.66
N PHE A 167 -21.07 -11.20 -36.76
CA PHE A 167 -21.68 -12.53 -36.79
C PHE A 167 -20.90 -13.54 -35.94
N VAL A 168 -19.57 -13.54 -36.08
CA VAL A 168 -18.65 -14.44 -35.39
C VAL A 168 -17.82 -13.64 -34.40
N LYS A 169 -18.06 -13.88 -33.10
CA LYS A 169 -17.27 -13.29 -32.01
C LYS A 169 -16.52 -14.39 -31.27
N LYS A 170 -15.21 -14.27 -31.22
CA LYS A 170 -14.32 -15.14 -30.43
C LYS A 170 -13.78 -14.36 -29.25
N LYS A 171 -13.87 -14.96 -28.07
CA LYS A 171 -13.34 -14.42 -26.82
C LYS A 171 -12.60 -15.53 -26.09
N PHE A 172 -11.41 -15.21 -25.61
CA PHE A 172 -10.60 -16.12 -24.81
C PHE A 172 -9.86 -15.34 -23.73
N VAL A 173 -9.68 -15.97 -22.57
CA VAL A 173 -8.96 -15.41 -21.43
C VAL A 173 -7.69 -16.22 -21.26
N PHE A 174 -6.55 -15.55 -21.35
CA PHE A 174 -5.24 -16.12 -21.05
C PHE A 174 -4.96 -15.96 -19.55
N PRO A 175 -4.91 -17.05 -18.77
CA PRO A 175 -4.65 -16.99 -17.34
C PRO A 175 -3.15 -16.73 -17.10
N ILE A 176 -2.80 -15.46 -16.95
CA ILE A 176 -1.42 -15.01 -16.70
C ILE A 176 -1.44 -14.29 -15.37
N VAL A 177 -0.69 -14.82 -14.40
CA VAL A 177 -0.66 -14.30 -13.04
C VAL A 177 0.67 -13.59 -12.82
N ASP A 178 0.60 -12.28 -12.58
CA ASP A 178 1.72 -11.47 -12.11
C ASP A 178 1.29 -10.72 -10.86
N GLN A 179 2.27 -10.48 -9.98
CA GLN A 179 2.07 -9.78 -8.73
C GLN A 179 2.73 -8.41 -8.80
N LEU A 180 1.94 -7.36 -8.60
CA LEU A 180 2.37 -5.99 -8.41
C LEU A 180 2.23 -5.65 -6.93
N THR A 181 3.31 -5.23 -6.28
CA THR A 181 3.32 -4.85 -4.87
C THR A 181 3.56 -3.35 -4.75
N ALA A 182 2.62 -2.63 -4.14
CA ALA A 182 2.72 -1.21 -3.88
C ALA A 182 2.93 -0.98 -2.38
N TYR A 183 4.16 -0.65 -1.98
CA TYR A 183 4.51 -0.33 -0.61
C TYR A 183 3.87 1.00 -0.17
N PRO A 184 3.55 1.18 1.13
CA PRO A 184 3.11 2.47 1.62
C PRO A 184 4.13 3.56 1.28
N ASN A 185 3.61 4.76 1.05
CA ASN A 185 4.45 5.90 0.71
C ASN A 185 5.16 6.41 1.99
N GLU A 186 6.49 6.55 1.93
CA GLU A 186 7.26 7.22 2.98
C GLU A 186 7.15 8.73 2.77
N ARG A 187 6.65 9.44 3.77
CA ARG A 187 6.48 10.88 3.75
C ARG A 187 7.51 11.53 4.66
N PRO A 188 8.09 12.67 4.28
CA PRO A 188 8.96 13.39 5.17
C PRO A 188 8.15 13.88 6.37
N LEU A 189 8.64 13.57 7.56
CA LEU A 189 8.06 13.97 8.84
C LEU A 189 9.03 14.90 9.55
N ARG A 190 8.46 15.91 10.21
CA ARG A 190 9.18 16.78 11.14
C ARG A 190 8.61 16.58 12.54
N ILE A 191 9.46 16.11 13.45
CA ILE A 191 9.16 16.03 14.87
C ILE A 191 9.55 17.39 15.47
N ILE A 192 8.57 18.22 15.85
CA ILE A 192 8.82 19.60 16.30
C ILE A 192 9.42 19.63 17.69
N GLU A 193 9.01 18.70 18.56
CA GLU A 193 9.48 18.61 19.94
C GLU A 193 9.87 17.17 20.21
N SER A 194 11.18 16.94 20.34
CA SER A 194 11.68 15.59 20.50
C SER A 194 11.32 15.07 21.89
N VAL A 195 10.90 13.82 21.91
CA VAL A 195 10.68 13.03 23.12
C VAL A 195 11.92 13.04 24.05
N SER A 196 13.12 13.27 23.51
CA SER A 196 14.37 13.39 24.26
C SER A 196 14.59 14.71 25.00
N SER A 197 13.72 15.73 24.80
CA SER A 197 13.95 17.06 25.38
C SER A 197 13.55 17.21 26.85
N PHE A 198 12.91 16.20 27.46
CA PHE A 198 12.38 16.31 28.84
C PHE A 198 13.24 15.69 29.95
N GLU A 199 14.29 14.90 29.65
CA GLU A 199 15.28 14.54 30.69
C GLU A 199 16.33 15.65 30.91
N HIS A 200 16.45 16.62 30.01
CA HIS A 200 17.43 17.71 30.11
C HIS A 200 16.80 19.02 30.57
N GLY A 201 16.49 19.10 31.87
CA GLY A 201 16.46 20.38 32.56
C GLY A 201 17.80 21.08 32.36
N SER A 202 17.79 22.18 31.60
CA SER A 202 18.94 23.01 31.21
C SER A 202 20.00 22.32 30.31
N ILE A 203 19.91 22.56 29.00
CA ILE A 203 20.94 23.14 28.12
C ILE A 203 20.44 23.00 26.68
N THR A 204 19.90 24.10 26.16
CA THR A 204 19.75 24.30 24.72
C THR A 204 21.13 24.37 24.08
N SER A 205 21.57 23.28 23.44
CA SER A 205 22.47 23.23 22.26
C SER A 205 23.34 21.97 22.29
N SER A 206 23.08 21.03 21.37
CA SER A 206 24.11 20.20 20.68
C SER A 206 23.50 19.00 19.96
N ALA A 207 22.62 19.23 18.98
CA ALA A 207 22.20 18.18 18.04
C ALA A 207 23.30 17.76 17.03
N GLN A 208 24.59 17.96 17.35
CA GLN A 208 25.71 17.65 16.44
C GLN A 208 26.86 16.85 17.07
N ASN A 209 26.78 16.40 18.33
CA ASN A 209 27.87 15.64 18.96
C ASN A 209 27.47 14.25 19.46
N LEU A 210 26.69 13.49 18.68
CA LEU A 210 26.38 12.08 18.91
C LEU A 210 27.56 11.10 18.67
N LYS A 211 28.81 11.58 18.73
CA LYS A 211 30.01 10.73 18.50
C LYS A 211 31.02 10.69 19.65
N ASN A 212 30.78 11.38 20.77
CA ASN A 212 31.73 11.38 21.88
C ASN A 212 31.11 10.78 23.15
N THR A 213 31.33 9.49 23.33
CA THR A 213 30.89 8.60 24.42
C THR A 213 31.53 8.90 25.79
N ASN A 214 32.10 10.09 26.00
CA ASN A 214 32.96 10.41 27.15
C ASN A 214 32.64 11.77 27.78
N VAL A 215 31.37 12.18 27.83
CA VAL A 215 30.99 13.38 28.59
C VAL A 215 30.95 13.01 30.07
N ALA A 216 31.93 13.50 30.83
CA ALA A 216 31.96 13.29 32.28
C ALA A 216 30.90 14.18 32.94
N THR A 217 29.89 13.58 33.54
CA THR A 217 28.79 14.27 34.24
C THR A 217 29.10 14.50 35.72
N GLY A 218 29.99 13.69 36.29
CA GLY A 218 30.36 13.77 37.70
C GLY A 218 31.76 13.25 37.99
N VAL A 219 32.14 13.31 39.26
CA VAL A 219 33.42 12.79 39.74
C VAL A 219 33.19 12.09 41.08
N ARG A 220 33.56 10.81 41.17
CA ARG A 220 33.46 10.00 42.38
C ARG A 220 34.83 9.49 42.82
N GLU A 221 34.92 9.00 44.04
CA GLU A 221 36.14 8.37 44.54
C GLU A 221 36.42 7.06 43.77
N TYR A 222 37.70 6.80 43.51
CA TYR A 222 38.17 5.63 42.78
C TYR A 222 37.84 4.35 43.52
N ALA A 223 37.21 3.39 42.84
CA ALA A 223 36.98 2.05 43.35
C ALA A 223 37.91 1.05 42.64
N PRO A 224 38.45 0.03 43.35
CA PRO A 224 39.21 -1.05 42.72
C PRO A 224 38.38 -1.72 41.61
N GLY A 225 38.83 -1.62 40.37
CA GLY A 225 38.10 -2.07 39.17
C GLY A 225 37.85 -0.97 38.14
N ASP A 226 37.96 0.30 38.56
CA ASP A 226 37.89 1.44 37.66
C ASP A 226 39.13 1.52 36.74
N ARG A 227 38.91 1.89 35.48
CA ARG A 227 40.01 2.06 34.51
C ARG A 227 40.86 3.27 34.88
N PHE A 228 42.18 3.11 34.88
CA PHE A 228 43.11 4.22 35.14
C PHE A 228 42.97 5.39 34.17
N SER A 229 42.54 5.13 32.92
CA SER A 229 42.28 6.18 31.92
C SER A 229 41.11 7.10 32.28
N TRP A 230 40.30 6.73 33.26
CA TRP A 230 39.15 7.51 33.73
C TRP A 230 39.46 8.34 34.97
N ILE A 231 40.69 8.30 35.49
CA ILE A 231 41.11 9.14 36.63
C ILE A 231 41.14 10.61 36.19
N ASP A 232 40.48 11.45 36.98
CA ASP A 232 40.60 12.90 36.86
C ASP A 232 41.76 13.40 37.74
N TRP A 233 42.94 13.54 37.12
CA TRP A 233 44.13 14.01 37.82
C TRP A 233 43.99 15.41 38.43
N LYS A 234 43.15 16.28 37.82
CA LYS A 234 42.95 17.65 38.27
C LYS A 234 42.12 17.71 39.56
N GLN A 235 41.09 16.88 39.65
CA GLN A 235 40.27 16.74 40.86
C GLN A 235 41.00 15.94 41.95
N THR A 236 41.75 14.91 41.55
CA THR A 236 42.59 14.11 42.45
C THR A 236 43.59 15.01 43.20
N ALA A 237 44.25 15.93 42.49
CA ALA A 237 45.19 16.88 43.09
C ALA A 237 44.54 17.87 44.07
N ARG A 238 43.22 18.10 43.99
CA ARG A 238 42.49 19.04 44.86
C ARG A 238 41.85 18.39 46.08
N LYS A 239 41.46 17.10 45.97
CA LYS A 239 40.70 16.40 47.02
C LYS A 239 41.53 15.43 47.87
N ASN A 240 42.85 15.33 47.64
CA ASN A 240 43.75 14.38 48.34
C ASN A 240 43.28 12.92 48.30
N ALA A 241 42.43 12.56 47.35
CA ALA A 241 41.89 11.23 47.11
C ALA A 241 41.83 11.00 45.60
N VAL A 242 42.03 9.75 45.14
CA VAL A 242 41.99 9.43 43.72
C VAL A 242 40.54 9.51 43.22
N MET A 243 40.31 10.37 42.23
CA MET A 243 38.99 10.67 41.72
C MET A 243 38.81 10.08 40.31
N THR A 244 37.73 9.36 40.06
CA THR A 244 37.36 8.81 38.74
C THR A 244 36.22 9.63 38.14
N LYS A 245 36.31 9.91 36.84
CA LYS A 245 35.23 10.50 36.05
C LYS A 245 34.04 9.56 36.00
N GLU A 246 32.88 10.07 36.36
CA GLU A 246 31.62 9.38 36.19
C GLU A 246 31.04 9.75 34.82
N PHE A 247 30.84 8.75 33.98
CA PHE A 247 30.24 8.91 32.67
C PHE A 247 28.76 8.60 32.78
N GLU A 248 27.94 9.42 32.13
CA GLU A 248 26.52 9.12 31.98
C GLU A 248 26.37 7.79 31.23
N GLN A 249 25.68 6.83 31.83
CA GLN A 249 25.29 5.63 31.10
C GLN A 249 24.25 6.03 30.07
N GLU A 250 24.49 5.72 28.79
CA GLU A 250 23.46 5.82 27.76
C GLU A 250 22.25 4.97 28.20
N LYS A 251 21.17 5.63 28.62
CA LYS A 251 19.86 5.01 28.58
C LYS A 251 19.50 4.88 27.10
N ASN A 252 19.61 3.67 26.56
CA ASN A 252 19.00 3.35 25.27
C ASN A 252 17.51 3.67 25.37
N THR A 253 17.12 4.78 24.75
CA THR A 253 15.74 5.22 24.71
C THR A 253 15.03 4.38 23.66
N ASN A 254 14.43 3.27 24.08
CA ASN A 254 13.64 2.42 23.20
C ASN A 254 12.28 3.09 22.97
N MET A 255 11.99 3.37 21.70
CA MET A 255 10.68 3.85 21.29
C MET A 255 9.85 2.69 20.75
N LEU A 256 8.58 2.66 21.09
CA LEU A 256 7.62 1.67 20.60
C LEU A 256 6.49 2.38 19.88
N VAL A 257 6.31 2.09 18.60
CA VAL A 257 5.12 2.50 17.85
C VAL A 257 4.08 1.39 17.94
N ILE A 258 2.89 1.72 18.45
CA ILE A 258 1.75 0.80 18.46
C ILE A 258 0.72 1.31 17.45
N LEU A 259 0.47 0.50 16.44
CA LEU A 259 -0.46 0.79 15.35
C LEU A 259 -1.77 0.04 15.56
N ASP A 260 -2.87 0.78 15.63
CA ASP A 260 -4.22 0.24 15.61
C ASP A 260 -4.63 -0.17 14.19
N THR A 261 -4.93 -1.46 14.01
CA THR A 261 -5.44 -2.06 12.76
C THR A 261 -6.80 -2.73 12.95
N CYS A 262 -7.48 -2.47 14.07
CA CYS A 262 -8.81 -2.98 14.35
C CYS A 262 -9.84 -2.37 13.40
N ASN A 263 -10.84 -3.17 12.99
CA ASN A 263 -11.94 -2.67 12.17
C ASN A 263 -13.02 -1.98 13.01
N TYR A 264 -13.41 -0.77 12.63
CA TYR A 264 -14.50 -0.02 13.28
C TYR A 264 -15.64 0.24 12.32
N GLN A 265 -16.88 0.27 12.84
CA GLN A 265 -18.05 0.59 12.03
C GLN A 265 -17.97 2.03 11.51
N GLY A 266 -18.08 2.19 10.20
CA GLY A 266 -17.96 3.51 9.56
C GLY A 266 -16.54 4.07 9.56
N MET A 267 -15.52 3.22 9.72
CA MET A 267 -14.12 3.63 9.64
C MET A 267 -13.85 4.38 8.32
N ASN A 268 -13.17 5.51 8.46
CA ASN A 268 -12.67 6.26 7.33
C ASN A 268 -11.44 5.56 6.75
N THR A 269 -11.55 5.03 5.53
CA THR A 269 -10.44 4.29 4.91
C THR A 269 -9.23 5.17 4.64
N LEU A 270 -9.41 6.46 4.35
CA LEU A 270 -8.27 7.37 4.14
C LEU A 270 -7.56 7.68 5.47
N ALA A 271 -8.29 7.75 6.58
CA ALA A 271 -7.69 7.85 7.92
C ALA A 271 -6.84 6.61 8.22
N PHE A 272 -7.34 5.43 7.90
CA PHE A 272 -6.57 4.20 8.05
C PHE A 272 -5.30 4.22 7.18
N GLU A 273 -5.41 4.56 5.89
CA GLU A 273 -4.22 4.70 5.03
C GLU A 273 -3.19 5.70 5.58
N ALA A 274 -3.65 6.82 6.17
CA ALA A 274 -2.78 7.78 6.84
C ALA A 274 -2.05 7.17 8.04
N THR A 275 -2.70 6.30 8.84
CA THR A 275 -2.00 5.63 9.96
C THR A 275 -0.85 4.74 9.49
N ILE A 276 -1.02 4.07 8.34
CA ILE A 276 0.00 3.21 7.73
C ILE A 276 1.18 4.05 7.20
N GLU A 277 0.89 5.11 6.43
CA GLU A 277 1.91 6.03 5.92
C GLU A 277 2.68 6.70 7.06
N LEU A 278 1.96 7.17 8.09
CA LEU A 278 2.54 7.83 9.24
C LEU A 278 3.44 6.89 10.04
N THR A 279 2.99 5.64 10.26
CA THR A 279 3.78 4.64 10.97
C THR A 279 5.10 4.38 10.24
N LEU A 280 5.07 4.10 8.94
CA LEU A 280 6.29 3.88 8.16
C LEU A 280 7.22 5.10 8.24
N SER A 281 6.66 6.28 8.02
CA SER A 281 7.42 7.53 7.99
C SER A 281 8.05 7.84 9.35
N LEU A 282 7.31 7.60 10.44
CA LEU A 282 7.74 7.88 11.81
C LEU A 282 8.88 6.94 12.19
N MET A 283 8.71 5.64 11.94
CA MET A 283 9.76 4.65 12.19
C MET A 283 11.04 4.98 11.43
N GLU A 284 10.92 5.38 10.16
CA GLU A 284 12.07 5.76 9.34
C GLU A 284 12.74 7.06 9.82
N THR A 285 11.97 8.02 10.31
CA THR A 285 12.48 9.27 10.90
C THR A 285 13.23 9.01 12.21
N ILE A 286 12.65 8.21 13.11
CA ILE A 286 13.29 7.85 14.39
C ILE A 286 14.57 7.03 14.14
N ARG A 287 14.53 6.09 13.19
CA ARG A 287 15.71 5.32 12.79
C ARG A 287 16.84 6.20 12.27
N LYS A 288 16.52 7.23 11.46
CA LYS A 288 17.49 8.21 10.96
C LYS A 288 18.12 9.04 12.08
N GLN A 289 17.45 9.18 13.23
CA GLN A 289 17.98 9.81 14.45
C GLN A 289 18.81 8.85 15.33
N ALA A 290 19.17 7.66 14.81
CA ALA A 290 19.95 6.63 15.52
C ALA A 290 19.30 6.12 16.82
N THR A 291 17.98 6.28 16.97
CA THR A 291 17.21 5.75 18.09
C THR A 291 16.57 4.41 17.70
N GLN A 292 16.57 3.45 18.63
CA GLN A 292 15.94 2.16 18.41
C GLN A 292 14.41 2.29 18.48
N VAL A 293 13.73 1.80 17.44
CA VAL A 293 12.27 1.82 17.36
C VAL A 293 11.72 0.44 17.04
N GLY A 294 10.74 0.00 17.83
CA GLY A 294 9.93 -1.19 17.59
C GLY A 294 8.55 -0.85 17.04
N LEU A 295 7.88 -1.84 16.44
CA LEU A 295 6.50 -1.76 15.99
C LEU A 295 5.68 -2.91 16.57
N VAL A 296 4.51 -2.57 17.12
CA VAL A 296 3.45 -3.53 17.43
C VAL A 296 2.20 -3.13 16.65
N SER A 297 1.74 -3.99 15.75
CA SER A 297 0.44 -3.79 15.10
C SER A 297 -0.61 -4.65 15.77
N ILE A 298 -1.71 -4.04 16.22
CA ILE A 298 -2.81 -4.71 16.92
C ILE A 298 -4.03 -4.73 16.01
N GLY A 299 -4.53 -5.92 15.70
CA GLY A 299 -5.72 -6.13 14.86
C GLY A 299 -6.33 -7.49 15.15
N GLN A 300 -6.70 -8.25 14.12
CA GLN A 300 -7.08 -9.66 14.32
C GLN A 300 -5.92 -10.49 14.89
N ASN A 301 -4.71 -10.24 14.39
CA ASN A 301 -3.47 -10.84 14.88
C ASN A 301 -2.55 -9.74 15.40
N ILE A 302 -1.85 -10.01 16.49
CA ILE A 302 -0.81 -9.12 17.01
C ILE A 302 0.51 -9.49 16.36
N ASN A 303 1.20 -8.52 15.77
CA ASN A 303 2.52 -8.71 15.18
C ASN A 303 3.51 -7.76 15.85
N ARG A 304 4.66 -8.29 16.27
CA ARG A 304 5.69 -7.55 17.01
C ARG A 304 6.99 -7.56 16.23
N PHE A 305 7.59 -6.38 16.11
CA PHE A 305 8.88 -6.17 15.49
C PHE A 305 9.71 -5.37 16.50
N PRO A 306 10.63 -6.02 17.23
CA PRO A 306 11.33 -5.36 18.34
C PRO A 306 12.21 -4.22 17.87
N ASN A 307 12.82 -4.38 16.68
CA ASN A 307 13.77 -3.43 16.12
C ASN A 307 13.40 -3.11 14.66
N TYR A 308 13.64 -1.87 14.26
CA TYR A 308 13.58 -1.41 12.88
C TYR A 308 14.97 -0.99 12.41
N ASP A 309 15.67 -1.95 11.79
CA ASP A 309 16.98 -1.81 11.18
C ASP A 309 16.90 -1.99 9.66
N THR A 310 18.04 -1.95 8.97
CA THR A 310 18.10 -2.11 7.51
C THR A 310 17.59 -3.47 7.02
N THR A 311 17.70 -4.52 7.84
CA THR A 311 17.29 -5.89 7.47
C THR A 311 15.78 -6.10 7.66
N THR A 312 15.26 -5.65 8.79
CA THR A 312 13.86 -5.72 9.19
C THR A 312 12.99 -4.68 8.49
N SER A 313 13.58 -3.59 7.96
CA SER A 313 12.82 -2.56 7.25
C SER A 313 11.97 -3.11 6.11
N ASN A 314 12.51 -4.04 5.32
CA ASN A 314 11.75 -4.68 4.24
C ASN A 314 10.62 -5.57 4.76
N VAL A 315 10.82 -6.24 5.90
CA VAL A 315 9.80 -7.07 6.54
C VAL A 315 8.65 -6.20 7.04
N ILE A 316 8.96 -5.07 7.70
CA ILE A 316 7.95 -4.12 8.18
C ILE A 316 7.23 -3.45 7.01
N LYS A 317 7.94 -2.99 5.96
CA LYS A 317 7.30 -2.44 4.76
C LYS A 317 6.32 -3.43 4.14
N ARG A 318 6.71 -4.70 4.01
CA ARG A 318 5.83 -5.76 3.50
C ARG A 318 4.65 -6.04 4.42
N HIS A 319 4.86 -6.02 5.74
CA HIS A 319 3.79 -6.13 6.74
C HIS A 319 2.77 -5.00 6.58
N LEU A 320 3.24 -3.75 6.63
CA LEU A 320 2.41 -2.55 6.44
C LEU A 320 1.68 -2.52 5.10
N THR A 321 2.23 -3.14 4.07
CA THR A 321 1.59 -3.27 2.73
C THR A 321 0.39 -4.21 2.75
N ARG A 322 0.36 -5.20 3.64
CA ARG A 322 -0.69 -6.22 3.70
C ARG A 322 -1.79 -5.91 4.71
N LEU A 323 -1.57 -4.90 5.56
CA LEU A 323 -2.53 -4.51 6.57
C LEU A 323 -3.82 -4.01 5.92
N GLU A 324 -4.93 -4.55 6.37
CA GLU A 324 -6.29 -4.05 6.16
C GLU A 324 -6.95 -3.98 7.54
N PRO A 325 -7.98 -3.13 7.73
CA PRO A 325 -8.73 -3.10 8.97
C PRO A 325 -9.36 -4.47 9.25
N THR A 326 -8.97 -5.12 10.35
CA THR A 326 -9.39 -6.50 10.67
C THR A 326 -9.72 -6.67 12.14
N GLY A 327 -10.42 -7.75 12.49
CA GLY A 327 -10.75 -8.09 13.86
C GLY A 327 -12.12 -7.58 14.32
N VAL A 328 -12.64 -8.23 15.37
CA VAL A 328 -13.96 -7.96 15.98
C VAL A 328 -13.81 -7.39 17.39
N ARG A 329 -12.67 -7.66 18.04
CA ARG A 329 -12.38 -7.18 19.38
C ARG A 329 -11.95 -5.70 19.32
N PRO A 330 -12.38 -4.85 20.26
CA PRO A 330 -11.91 -3.47 20.35
C PRO A 330 -10.40 -3.39 20.64
N PHE A 331 -9.72 -2.45 19.97
CA PHE A 331 -8.29 -2.20 20.17
C PHE A 331 -7.91 -1.93 21.63
N SER A 332 -8.72 -1.13 22.34
CA SER A 332 -8.48 -0.77 23.75
C SER A 332 -8.37 -2.00 24.67
N LEU A 333 -9.17 -3.04 24.43
CA LEU A 333 -9.12 -4.29 25.18
C LEU A 333 -7.83 -5.05 24.91
N ILE A 334 -7.45 -5.19 23.63
CA ILE A 334 -6.23 -5.91 23.25
C ILE A 334 -5.00 -5.14 23.74
N LEU A 335 -4.99 -3.82 23.60
CA LEU A 335 -3.92 -2.94 24.10
C LEU A 335 -3.70 -3.15 25.60
N LYS A 336 -4.77 -3.27 26.38
CA LYS A 336 -4.68 -3.54 27.83
C LYS A 336 -4.09 -4.92 28.15
N GLU A 337 -4.35 -5.93 27.33
CA GLU A 337 -3.73 -7.26 27.45
C GLU A 337 -2.23 -7.17 27.13
N GLU A 338 -1.88 -6.47 26.04
CA GLU A 338 -0.52 -6.26 25.56
C GLU A 338 0.35 -5.48 26.54
N MET A 339 -0.22 -4.54 27.28
CA MET A 339 0.48 -3.78 28.32
C MET A 339 1.19 -4.65 29.37
N ARG A 340 0.79 -5.92 29.54
CA ARG A 340 1.45 -6.84 30.47
C ARG A 340 2.81 -7.33 29.96
N GLU A 341 2.96 -7.41 28.65
CA GLU A 341 4.18 -7.90 27.99
C GLU A 341 5.16 -6.76 27.67
N LEU A 342 4.70 -5.52 27.66
CA LEU A 342 5.55 -4.34 27.43
C LEU A 342 6.49 -4.08 28.60
N THR A 343 7.76 -3.81 28.27
CA THR A 343 8.81 -3.39 29.20
C THR A 343 8.51 -2.01 29.77
N SER A 344 8.71 -1.83 31.08
CA SER A 344 8.54 -0.52 31.71
C SER A 344 9.70 0.41 31.35
N GLY A 345 9.42 1.69 31.12
CA GLY A 345 10.43 2.70 30.77
C GLY A 345 10.62 2.98 29.27
N GLU A 346 9.75 2.47 28.40
CA GLU A 346 9.73 2.85 26.98
C GLU A 346 8.95 4.15 26.74
N ILE A 347 9.24 4.82 25.63
CA ILE A 347 8.35 5.82 25.05
C ILE A 347 7.41 5.11 24.09
N VAL A 348 6.11 5.25 24.32
CA VAL A 348 5.08 4.63 23.50
C VAL A 348 4.39 5.68 22.65
N ILE A 349 4.32 5.45 21.34
CA ILE A 349 3.57 6.26 20.38
C ILE A 349 2.43 5.41 19.85
N LEU A 350 1.20 5.74 20.25
CA LEU A 350 -0.03 5.09 19.82
C LEU A 350 -0.59 5.80 18.60
N ILE A 351 -0.88 5.08 17.52
CA ILE A 351 -1.51 5.63 16.31
C ILE A 351 -2.86 4.94 16.11
N THR A 352 -3.96 5.71 16.15
CA THR A 352 -5.32 5.18 16.02
C THR A 352 -6.27 6.12 15.26
N THR A 353 -7.36 5.56 14.75
CA THR A 353 -8.47 6.27 14.09
C THR A 353 -9.75 6.29 14.92
N HIS A 354 -9.72 5.74 16.14
CA HIS A 354 -10.91 5.63 16.99
C HIS A 354 -10.58 5.85 18.47
N LEU A 355 -11.39 6.68 19.13
CA LEU A 355 -11.27 6.93 20.57
C LEU A 355 -12.55 6.50 21.29
N ASP A 356 -12.40 5.70 22.34
CA ASP A 356 -13.47 5.35 23.27
C ASP A 356 -13.03 5.53 24.74
N ASP A 357 -13.98 5.43 25.67
CA ASP A 357 -13.66 5.57 27.09
C ASP A 357 -12.74 4.48 27.62
N PHE A 358 -12.79 3.28 27.04
CA PHE A 358 -11.88 2.19 27.39
C PHE A 358 -10.45 2.49 26.97
N PHE A 359 -10.25 3.09 25.80
CA PHE A 359 -8.97 3.56 25.29
C PHE A 359 -8.40 4.62 26.24
N LYS A 360 -9.19 5.63 26.60
CA LYS A 360 -8.80 6.66 27.58
C LYS A 360 -8.29 6.04 28.88
N GLN A 361 -9.07 5.12 29.48
CA GLN A 361 -8.69 4.44 30.72
C GLN A 361 -7.39 3.63 30.56
N THR A 362 -7.23 2.95 29.42
CA THR A 362 -6.06 2.12 29.12
C THR A 362 -4.80 2.97 28.96
N VAL A 363 -4.90 4.10 28.24
CA VAL A 363 -3.79 5.06 28.08
C VAL A 363 -3.41 5.70 29.41
N GLN A 364 -4.38 6.10 30.23
CA GLN A 364 -4.11 6.64 31.56
C GLN A 364 -3.40 5.63 32.49
N GLN A 365 -3.76 4.35 32.40
CA GLN A 365 -3.04 3.27 33.10
C GLN A 365 -1.62 3.06 32.53
N MET A 366 -1.43 3.24 31.23
CA MET A 366 -0.13 3.12 30.58
C MET A 366 0.83 4.23 31.03
N CYS A 367 0.35 5.47 31.19
CA CYS A 367 1.14 6.58 31.71
C CYS A 367 1.70 6.37 33.12
N GLN A 368 1.09 5.47 33.92
CA GLN A 368 1.61 5.14 35.26
C GLN A 368 2.83 4.22 35.21
N ARG A 369 3.09 3.55 34.08
CA ARG A 369 4.15 2.54 33.92
C ARG A 369 5.22 2.93 32.89
N MET A 370 4.86 3.73 31.91
CA MET A 370 5.73 4.15 30.81
C MET A 370 6.34 5.52 31.08
N ASN A 371 7.53 5.79 30.52
CA ASN A 371 8.19 7.08 30.69
C ASN A 371 7.40 8.20 30.02
N GLN A 372 6.85 7.92 28.84
CA GLN A 372 6.02 8.85 28.09
C GLN A 372 5.07 8.09 27.17
N VAL A 373 3.85 8.61 27.05
CA VAL A 373 2.85 8.09 26.11
C VAL A 373 2.38 9.24 25.24
N ALA A 374 2.52 9.06 23.93
CA ALA A 374 1.98 9.94 22.91
C ALA A 374 0.87 9.23 22.13
N VAL A 375 -0.20 9.93 21.84
CA VAL A 375 -1.33 9.45 21.04
C VAL A 375 -1.45 10.31 19.80
N ILE A 376 -1.36 9.70 18.62
CA ILE A 376 -1.71 10.33 17.36
C ILE A 376 -3.07 9.82 16.93
N PHE A 377 -4.07 10.69 17.04
CA PHE A 377 -5.43 10.41 16.59
C PHE A 377 -5.62 10.98 15.19
N ILE A 378 -5.99 10.13 14.24
CA ILE A 378 -6.19 10.52 12.84
C ILE A 378 -7.66 10.43 12.47
N GLN A 379 -8.28 11.56 12.16
CA GLN A 379 -9.68 11.63 11.74
C GLN A 379 -9.96 12.92 10.95
N SER A 380 -10.95 12.88 10.07
CA SER A 380 -11.36 14.11 9.39
C SER A 380 -11.99 15.09 10.37
N SER A 381 -11.65 16.39 10.26
CA SER A 381 -12.11 17.41 11.21
C SER A 381 -13.64 17.47 11.34
N ALA A 382 -14.36 17.29 10.24
CA ALA A 382 -15.81 17.26 10.18
C ALA A 382 -16.45 16.00 10.79
N LEU A 383 -15.70 14.91 10.92
CA LEU A 383 -16.19 13.61 11.42
C LEU A 383 -15.87 13.36 12.89
N ILE A 384 -15.10 14.24 13.54
CA ILE A 384 -14.77 14.12 14.97
C ILE A 384 -16.04 14.36 15.79
N LYS A 385 -16.46 13.34 16.55
CA LYS A 385 -17.67 13.41 17.39
C LYS A 385 -17.41 14.21 18.66
N GLU A 386 -18.47 14.78 19.23
CA GLU A 386 -18.38 15.51 20.52
C GLU A 386 -17.77 14.65 21.64
N ARG A 387 -18.10 13.36 21.70
CA ARG A 387 -17.53 12.42 22.67
C ARG A 387 -16.02 12.25 22.49
N GLU A 388 -15.53 12.20 21.24
CA GLU A 388 -14.10 12.12 20.95
C GLU A 388 -13.39 13.42 21.36
N GLN A 389 -14.00 14.59 21.09
CA GLN A 389 -13.48 15.89 21.56
C GLN A 389 -13.39 15.96 23.09
N GLN A 390 -14.38 15.41 23.81
CA GLN A 390 -14.32 15.33 25.28
C GLN A 390 -13.19 14.43 25.75
N ILE A 391 -12.98 13.28 25.10
CA ILE A 391 -11.87 12.37 25.41
C ILE A 391 -10.52 13.05 25.14
N ILE A 392 -10.38 13.74 24.02
CA ILE A 392 -9.14 14.48 23.66
C ILE A 392 -8.81 15.49 24.75
N LYS A 393 -9.75 16.36 25.13
CA LYS A 393 -9.55 17.33 26.22
C LYS A 393 -9.17 16.67 27.54
N GLN A 394 -9.82 15.55 27.90
CA GLN A 394 -9.51 14.82 29.12
C GLN A 394 -8.10 14.21 29.10
N LEU A 395 -7.65 13.74 27.93
CA LEU A 395 -6.30 13.21 27.76
C LEU A 395 -5.23 14.30 27.84
N GLU A 396 -5.47 15.47 27.25
CA GLU A 396 -4.59 16.65 27.33
C GLU A 396 -4.32 17.09 28.78
N PHE A 397 -5.33 16.99 29.65
CA PHE A 397 -5.16 17.27 31.09
C PHE A 397 -4.35 16.21 31.85
N SER A 398 -4.14 15.03 31.26
CA SER A 398 -3.61 13.85 31.95
C SER A 398 -2.19 13.46 31.54
N SER A 399 -1.23 14.40 31.47
CA SER A 399 0.19 14.11 31.12
C SER A 399 0.42 13.26 29.86
N VAL A 400 -0.61 13.07 29.03
CA VAL A 400 -0.60 12.34 27.76
C VAL A 400 -0.46 13.39 26.68
N SER A 401 0.57 13.25 25.85
CA SER A 401 0.62 14.03 24.62
C SER A 401 -0.38 13.47 23.63
N ILE A 402 -1.37 14.25 23.21
CA ILE A 402 -2.31 13.86 22.17
C ILE A 402 -2.24 14.85 21.02
N GLN A 403 -1.99 14.33 19.81
CA GLN A 403 -2.01 15.10 18.58
C GLN A 403 -3.12 14.60 17.68
N VAL A 404 -3.99 15.51 17.27
CA VAL A 404 -5.03 15.25 16.27
C VAL A 404 -4.47 15.62 14.89
N LEU A 405 -4.42 14.66 13.98
CA LEU A 405 -4.08 14.88 12.58
C LEU A 405 -5.35 14.81 11.73
N THR A 406 -5.72 15.96 11.16
CA THR A 406 -6.85 16.08 10.24
C THR A 406 -6.37 16.17 8.80
N GLU A 407 -7.29 16.24 7.84
CA GLU A 407 -6.96 16.45 6.42
C GLU A 407 -6.01 17.63 6.19
N GLN A 408 -6.12 18.71 6.97
CA GLN A 408 -5.29 19.91 6.79
C GLN A 408 -3.82 19.64 7.08
N GLN A 409 -3.51 18.91 8.15
CA GLN A 409 -2.14 18.53 8.49
C GLN A 409 -1.63 17.39 7.60
N LEU A 410 -2.51 16.44 7.25
CA LEU A 410 -2.14 15.30 6.42
C LEU A 410 -1.81 15.70 4.97
N VAL A 411 -2.33 16.80 4.44
CA VAL A 411 -1.95 17.27 3.09
C VAL A 411 -0.54 17.90 3.08
N GLN A 412 -0.06 18.40 4.22
CA GLN A 412 1.23 19.11 4.29
C GLN A 412 2.44 18.20 4.01
N ASN A 413 3.49 18.77 3.44
CA ASN A 413 4.71 18.06 3.11
C ASN A 413 5.92 18.94 3.47
N PRO A 414 6.60 18.71 4.61
CA PRO A 414 6.48 17.56 5.51
C PRO A 414 5.23 17.57 6.40
N ILE A 415 4.86 16.39 6.91
CA ILE A 415 3.86 16.29 7.99
C ILE A 415 4.55 16.69 9.31
N GLU A 416 3.88 17.48 10.12
CA GLU A 416 4.39 17.91 11.42
C GLU A 416 3.78 17.09 12.56
N VAL A 417 4.65 16.50 13.38
CA VAL A 417 4.26 15.71 14.56
C VAL A 417 4.85 16.35 15.81
N SER A 418 4.02 16.48 16.84
CA SER A 418 4.39 17.07 18.12
C SER A 418 3.99 16.13 19.25
N PHE A 419 4.91 15.91 20.18
CA PHE A 419 4.74 15.03 21.33
C PHE A 419 4.66 15.81 22.65
N ARG A 420 4.03 16.99 22.59
CA ARG A 420 3.90 17.95 23.70
C ARG A 420 2.81 17.58 24.70
#